data_AF-A0A562LWF9-F1
#
_entry.id   AF-A0A562LWF9-F1
#
_cell.length_a   1.000
_cell.length_b   1.000
_cell.length_c   1.000
_cell.angle_alpha   90.00
_cell.angle_beta   90.00
_cell.angle_gamma   90.00
#
_symmetry.space_group_name_H-M   'P 1'
#
loop_
_entity.id
_entity.type
_entity.pdbx_description
1 polymer ?
#
loop_
_entity_poly.entity_id
_entity_poly.type
_entity_poly.pdbx_seq_one_letter_code
_entity_poly.pdbx_strand_id
1 'polypeptide(L)'
;MSRLEYQGKVFSAAPGETLLDALLRQGADITHSCRKGSCGCCQLRLLDGSVDTLREVDASLTQGSHVLCCVSVPRGDVKLARPDPNQRLQQVELLARTQLAKDTYALDLAPLRMLEFRGGQHVYLIRGDNLARPYSIASRPEDDFSFRIHVRRRGEMSTWLCEQARIGERMYLRGPHGGCHDRDDLRGRPLLMLATGVGAGALMAVARDALAQGHAAPIEFHHGVGDAGDLYLDAELRTLAQQHPNFHYRPCVSGERTPGAAHGRIVTHALENRPRLEEHALLLCGLPAMVEDARVAAILADIPRERILADPFEFTHSPRPRDAEKVAGMPADPELWAALEQGPGLTRLLEAFYARAYEDPRLSPFFHNVTRDWAVQKQYEFLSNLFNGNKAYFGLNPYNAHHWMVISDELFDYREALFESVLREAGLAPDLIRRWLALHEQFRTEMVKGAPRGMIIGGVEQPLHNLSVQRLEIDAVCDGCHGEIAAGAPSRYQYRVGSLHCAECAGITDA
;
A
#
# COMPACT_ATOMS: atom_id res chain seq x y z
N MET A 1 -2.63 34.27 -12.63
CA MET A 1 -1.83 34.18 -11.39
C MET A 1 -2.23 32.90 -10.71
N SER A 2 -1.27 32.16 -10.16
CA SER A 2 -1.52 30.92 -9.42
C SER A 2 -1.50 31.17 -7.92
N ARG A 3 -2.42 30.55 -7.16
CA ARG A 3 -2.41 30.54 -5.69
C ARG A 3 -1.44 29.47 -5.20
N LEU A 4 -0.53 29.82 -4.30
CA LEU A 4 0.36 28.87 -3.64
C LEU A 4 0.00 28.78 -2.16
N GLU A 5 -0.19 27.59 -1.62
CA GLU A 5 -0.37 27.37 -0.18
C GLU A 5 0.88 26.71 0.39
N TYR A 6 1.58 27.36 1.33
CA TYR A 6 2.80 26.84 1.97
C TYR A 6 2.83 27.25 3.45
N GLN A 7 3.07 26.28 4.34
CA GLN A 7 3.08 26.47 5.81
C GLN A 7 1.82 27.15 6.37
N GLY A 8 0.64 26.79 5.83
CA GLY A 8 -0.63 27.40 6.23
C GLY A 8 -0.79 28.87 5.81
N LYS A 9 0.13 29.40 4.99
CA LYS A 9 0.07 30.74 4.41
C LYS A 9 -0.21 30.66 2.92
N VAL A 10 -0.84 31.71 2.39
CA VAL A 10 -1.19 31.83 0.98
C VAL A 10 -0.28 32.86 0.31
N PHE A 11 0.25 32.49 -0.86
CA PHE A 11 1.13 33.29 -1.70
C PHE A 11 0.58 33.33 -3.13
N SER A 12 1.10 34.23 -3.96
CA SER A 12 0.72 34.37 -5.38
C SER A 12 1.91 34.27 -6.33
N ALA A 13 1.78 33.49 -7.40
CA ALA A 13 2.77 33.43 -8.49
C ALA A 13 2.26 34.13 -9.75
N ALA A 14 3.09 35.00 -10.32
CA ALA A 14 2.86 35.58 -11.63
C ALA A 14 3.04 34.52 -12.75
N PRO A 15 2.40 34.70 -13.92
CA PRO A 15 2.61 33.78 -15.05
C PRO A 15 4.10 33.64 -15.39
N GLY A 16 4.59 32.40 -15.44
CA GLY A 16 6.01 32.09 -15.73
C GLY A 16 6.97 32.29 -14.56
N GLU A 17 6.51 32.76 -13.39
CA GLU A 17 7.34 32.93 -12.19
C GLU A 17 7.62 31.56 -11.53
N THR A 18 8.86 31.34 -11.08
CA THR A 18 9.21 30.12 -10.36
C THR A 18 8.58 30.10 -8.97
N LEU A 19 8.32 28.91 -8.43
CA LEU A 19 7.83 28.76 -7.06
C LEU A 19 8.77 29.43 -6.04
N LEU A 20 10.08 29.34 -6.25
CA LEU A 20 11.07 29.95 -5.36
C LEU A 20 10.97 31.49 -5.37
N ASP A 21 10.90 32.10 -6.55
CA ASP A 21 10.85 33.56 -6.67
C ASP A 21 9.53 34.12 -6.10
N ALA A 22 8.41 33.46 -6.40
CA ALA A 22 7.11 33.82 -5.84
C ALA A 22 7.11 33.76 -4.31
N LEU A 23 7.66 32.70 -3.72
CA LEU A 23 7.76 32.52 -2.27
C LEU A 23 8.70 33.55 -1.61
N LEU A 24 9.90 33.76 -2.16
CA LEU A 24 10.88 34.70 -1.61
C LEU A 24 10.40 36.16 -1.69
N ARG A 25 9.80 36.56 -2.82
CA ARG A 25 9.26 37.92 -3.03
C ARG A 25 8.19 38.29 -2.00
N GLN A 26 7.50 37.29 -1.44
CA GLN A 26 6.45 37.44 -0.43
C GLN A 26 6.90 37.04 0.98
N GLY A 27 8.21 36.89 1.20
CA GLY A 27 8.79 36.69 2.53
C GLY A 27 8.61 35.29 3.12
N ALA A 28 8.37 34.27 2.30
CA ALA A 28 8.30 32.89 2.77
C ALA A 28 9.68 32.35 3.20
N ASP A 29 9.71 31.58 4.29
CA ASP A 29 10.90 30.89 4.75
C ASP A 29 11.16 29.60 3.93
N ILE A 30 12.06 29.72 2.96
CA ILE A 30 12.50 28.63 2.07
C ILE A 30 14.02 28.61 1.91
N THR A 31 14.62 27.47 2.25
CA THR A 31 16.05 27.22 2.06
C THR A 31 16.37 27.16 0.56
N HIS A 32 17.43 27.86 0.13
CA HIS A 32 17.86 27.83 -1.27
C HIS A 32 19.35 28.16 -1.38
N SER A 33 19.97 27.78 -2.50
CA SER A 33 21.38 28.08 -2.75
C SER A 33 21.65 28.29 -4.24
N CYS A 34 21.66 27.22 -5.05
CA CYS A 34 22.19 27.28 -6.41
C CYS A 34 21.30 27.98 -7.46
N ARG A 35 19.99 28.08 -7.21
CA ARG A 35 18.94 28.58 -8.12
C ARG A 35 18.99 28.03 -9.56
N LYS A 36 19.59 26.85 -9.77
CA LYS A 36 19.75 26.24 -11.10
C LYS A 36 19.33 24.77 -11.17
N GLY A 37 18.65 24.27 -10.14
CA GLY A 37 18.10 22.91 -10.10
C GLY A 37 19.09 21.79 -9.77
N SER A 38 20.30 22.10 -9.26
CA SER A 38 21.36 21.10 -9.09
C SER A 38 21.67 20.69 -7.65
N CYS A 39 21.29 21.48 -6.64
CA CYS A 39 21.74 21.26 -5.25
C CYS A 39 20.67 20.65 -4.32
N GLY A 40 19.41 20.55 -4.74
CA GLY A 40 18.31 20.04 -3.90
C GLY A 40 17.90 20.92 -2.71
N CYS A 41 18.61 22.02 -2.39
CA CYS A 41 18.32 22.82 -1.19
C CYS A 41 16.91 23.43 -1.17
N CYS A 42 16.35 23.78 -2.34
CA CYS A 42 15.02 24.38 -2.48
C CYS A 42 13.92 23.34 -2.73
N GLN A 43 14.18 22.07 -2.42
CA GLN A 43 13.20 21.01 -2.58
C GLN A 43 12.01 21.28 -1.64
N LEU A 44 10.79 21.10 -2.14
CA LEU A 44 9.54 21.03 -1.37
C LEU A 44 8.73 19.82 -1.84
N ARG A 45 7.73 19.41 -1.06
CA ARG A 45 6.75 18.39 -1.47
C ARG A 45 5.52 19.07 -2.05
N LEU A 46 5.11 18.65 -3.24
CA LEU A 46 3.86 19.04 -3.89
C LEU A 46 2.73 18.16 -3.34
N LEU A 47 1.81 18.79 -2.60
CA LEU A 47 0.66 18.11 -2.00
C LEU A 47 -0.55 18.10 -2.93
N ASP A 48 -0.71 19.16 -3.72
CA ASP A 48 -1.80 19.34 -4.66
C ASP A 48 -1.38 20.27 -5.80
N GLY A 49 -1.98 20.10 -6.97
CA GLY A 49 -1.68 20.82 -8.21
C GLY A 49 -0.55 20.21 -9.04
N SER A 50 -0.05 20.97 -10.02
CA SER A 50 1.03 20.53 -10.92
C SER A 50 2.00 21.66 -11.26
N VAL A 51 3.21 21.31 -11.68
CA VAL A 51 4.28 22.26 -12.03
C VAL A 51 4.98 21.85 -13.31
N ASP A 52 5.49 22.84 -14.04
CA ASP A 52 6.46 22.68 -15.11
C ASP A 52 7.87 22.85 -14.60
N THR A 53 8.77 21.96 -14.99
CA THR A 53 10.20 22.11 -14.71
C THR A 53 10.88 22.77 -15.91
N LEU A 54 11.44 23.96 -15.72
CA LEU A 54 12.02 24.79 -16.78
C LEU A 54 13.29 24.21 -17.43
N ARG A 55 13.83 23.11 -16.89
CA ARG A 55 15.05 22.45 -17.37
C ARG A 55 15.14 21.02 -16.85
N GLU A 56 16.03 20.24 -17.44
CA GLU A 56 16.38 18.92 -16.91
C GLU A 56 17.04 19.03 -15.53
N VAL A 57 16.67 18.09 -14.65
CA VAL A 57 17.18 17.98 -13.27
C VAL A 57 17.44 16.52 -12.96
N ASP A 58 18.31 16.27 -11.98
CA ASP A 58 18.53 14.93 -11.47
C ASP A 58 17.21 14.35 -10.92
N ALA A 59 16.74 13.26 -11.53
CA ALA A 59 15.49 12.62 -11.17
C ALA A 59 15.44 12.16 -9.70
N SER A 60 16.60 11.91 -9.07
CA SER A 60 16.67 11.56 -7.64
C SER A 60 16.20 12.70 -6.73
N LEU A 61 16.29 13.95 -7.18
CA LEU A 61 15.89 15.15 -6.44
C LEU A 61 14.40 15.50 -6.59
N THR A 62 13.66 14.80 -7.46
CA THR A 62 12.23 15.03 -7.71
C THR A 62 11.38 13.77 -7.52
N GLN A 63 11.91 12.74 -6.85
CA GLN A 63 11.15 11.52 -6.52
C GLN A 63 10.08 11.79 -5.45
N GLY A 64 8.98 11.03 -5.44
CA GLY A 64 8.03 11.03 -4.32
C GLY A 64 7.32 12.37 -4.11
N SER A 65 6.75 12.94 -5.17
CA SER A 65 6.07 14.24 -5.17
C SER A 65 6.94 15.44 -4.77
N HIS A 66 8.27 15.31 -4.82
CA HIS A 66 9.18 16.42 -4.56
C HIS A 66 9.40 17.27 -5.81
N VAL A 67 9.48 18.58 -5.61
CA VAL A 67 9.74 19.58 -6.66
C VAL A 67 10.90 20.48 -6.26
N LEU A 68 11.67 20.95 -7.24
CA LEU A 68 12.75 21.91 -7.02
C LEU A 68 12.25 23.32 -7.31
N CYS A 69 11.83 24.04 -6.28
CA CYS A 69 11.15 25.33 -6.41
C CYS A 69 11.88 26.37 -7.28
N CYS A 70 13.21 26.32 -7.35
CA CYS A 70 14.01 27.26 -8.16
C CYS A 70 13.89 27.10 -9.68
N VAL A 71 13.33 25.99 -10.14
CA VAL A 71 13.16 25.69 -11.57
C VAL A 71 11.75 25.20 -11.90
N SER A 72 10.84 25.17 -10.91
CA SER A 72 9.46 24.76 -11.09
C SER A 72 8.53 25.96 -11.20
N VAL A 73 7.64 25.98 -12.20
CA VAL A 73 6.60 26.99 -12.44
C VAL A 73 5.23 26.34 -12.26
N PRO A 74 4.29 26.93 -11.49
CA PRO A 74 2.99 26.31 -11.24
C PRO A 74 2.08 26.31 -12.48
N ARG A 75 1.40 25.19 -12.74
CA ARG A 75 0.29 25.05 -13.69
C ARG A 75 -1.04 25.15 -12.92
N GLY A 76 -1.46 26.37 -12.60
CA GLY A 76 -2.63 26.63 -11.75
C GLY A 76 -2.27 26.65 -10.26
N ASP A 77 -3.26 26.46 -9.39
CA ASP A 77 -3.07 26.51 -7.95
C ASP A 77 -2.28 25.30 -7.44
N VAL A 78 -1.40 25.52 -6.45
CA VAL A 78 -0.57 24.45 -5.88
C VAL A 78 -0.49 24.55 -4.36
N LYS A 79 -0.40 23.38 -3.72
CA LYS A 79 -0.17 23.26 -2.28
C LYS A 79 1.19 22.60 -2.03
N LEU A 80 2.00 23.22 -1.19
CA LEU A 80 3.38 22.85 -0.91
C LEU A 80 3.59 22.59 0.58
N ALA A 81 4.45 21.63 0.90
CA ALA A 81 4.97 21.39 2.24
C ALA A 81 6.50 21.30 2.23
N ARG A 82 7.13 21.51 3.39
CA ARG A 82 8.54 21.18 3.54
C ARG A 82 8.77 19.70 3.18
N PRO A 83 9.90 19.35 2.53
CA PRO A 83 10.31 17.95 2.47
C PRO A 83 10.41 17.47 3.92
N ASP A 84 9.94 16.26 4.16
CA ASP A 84 10.15 15.62 5.44
C ASP A 84 11.67 15.51 5.68
N PRO A 85 12.23 16.17 6.73
CA PRO A 85 13.66 16.09 7.03
C PRO A 85 14.15 14.65 7.17
N ASN A 86 13.26 13.75 7.59
CA ASN A 86 13.53 12.33 7.78
C ASN A 86 13.53 11.54 6.45
N GLN A 87 12.88 12.04 5.39
CA GLN A 87 12.92 11.40 4.06
C GLN A 87 14.19 11.71 3.25
N ARG A 88 15.08 12.55 3.78
CA ARG A 88 16.40 12.77 3.18
C ARG A 88 17.32 11.60 3.48
N LEU A 89 18.02 11.14 2.46
CA LEU A 89 19.08 10.15 2.61
C LEU A 89 20.07 10.60 3.70
N GLN A 90 20.35 9.72 4.64
CA GLN A 90 21.34 9.94 5.70
C GLN A 90 22.13 8.67 5.99
N GLN A 91 23.27 8.81 6.65
CA GLN A 91 24.05 7.66 7.11
C GLN A 91 23.49 7.13 8.43
N VAL A 92 23.59 5.82 8.60
CA VAL A 92 23.27 5.11 9.84
C VAL A 92 24.38 4.09 10.11
N GLU A 93 24.73 3.92 11.38
CA GLU A 93 25.79 3.01 11.83
C GLU A 93 25.19 1.84 12.62
N LEU A 94 25.64 0.62 12.34
CA LEU A 94 25.25 -0.58 13.09
C LEU A 94 26.01 -0.64 14.42
N LEU A 95 25.32 -0.42 15.54
CA LEU A 95 25.92 -0.38 16.87
C LEU A 95 25.98 -1.75 17.55
N ALA A 96 24.91 -2.55 17.43
CA ALA A 96 24.82 -3.84 18.09
C ALA A 96 24.01 -4.85 17.27
N ARG A 97 24.29 -6.13 17.49
CA ARG A 97 23.57 -7.27 16.92
C ARG A 97 23.38 -8.35 17.98
N THR A 98 22.13 -8.66 18.27
CA THR A 98 21.75 -9.69 19.24
C THR A 98 20.87 -10.74 18.57
N GLN A 99 21.21 -12.02 18.71
CA GLN A 99 20.37 -13.09 18.21
C GLN A 99 19.25 -13.38 19.20
N LEU A 100 17.99 -13.24 18.77
CA LEU A 100 16.79 -13.43 19.60
C LEU A 100 16.19 -14.84 19.43
N ALA A 101 16.31 -15.40 18.22
CA ALA A 101 15.92 -16.78 17.90
C ALA A 101 16.79 -17.30 16.74
N LYS A 102 16.56 -18.55 16.32
CA LYS A 102 17.37 -19.23 15.28
C LYS A 102 17.71 -18.34 14.08
N ASP A 103 16.69 -17.69 13.51
CA ASP A 103 16.83 -16.82 12.33
C ASP A 103 16.42 -15.36 12.58
N THR A 104 16.25 -14.96 13.84
CA THR A 104 15.74 -13.62 14.21
C THR A 104 16.76 -12.86 15.04
N TYR A 105 17.05 -11.62 14.66
CA TYR A 105 18.05 -10.76 15.28
C TYR A 105 17.47 -9.38 15.62
N ALA A 106 17.88 -8.81 16.75
CA ALA A 106 17.77 -7.38 17.02
C ALA A 106 19.02 -6.67 16.55
N LEU A 107 18.85 -5.56 15.82
CA LEU A 107 19.93 -4.67 15.40
C LEU A 107 19.67 -3.27 15.94
N ASP A 108 20.66 -2.70 16.62
CA ASP A 108 20.61 -1.32 17.12
C ASP A 108 21.39 -0.42 16.15
N LEU A 109 20.76 0.67 15.73
CA LEU A 109 21.20 1.52 14.63
C LEU A 109 21.25 2.99 15.10
N ALA A 110 22.40 3.64 14.92
CA ALA A 110 22.59 5.04 15.24
C ALA A 110 22.51 5.90 13.97
N PRO A 111 21.47 6.74 13.81
CA PRO A 111 21.40 7.66 12.69
C PRO A 111 22.38 8.82 12.91
N LEU A 112 23.03 9.29 11.84
CA LEU A 112 23.99 10.39 11.92
C LEU A 112 23.34 11.73 12.32
N ARG A 113 22.05 11.89 12.00
CA ARG A 113 21.21 13.00 12.48
C ARG A 113 20.08 12.41 13.32
N MET A 114 19.57 13.20 14.26
CA MET A 114 18.40 12.81 15.05
C MET A 114 17.26 12.40 14.11
N LEU A 115 16.72 11.21 14.35
CA LEU A 115 15.60 10.65 13.62
C LEU A 115 14.35 10.81 14.49
N GLU A 116 13.38 11.60 14.04
CA GLU A 116 12.08 11.68 14.72
C GLU A 116 11.20 10.55 14.22
N PHE A 117 10.92 9.56 15.07
CA PHE A 117 10.12 8.39 14.73
C PHE A 117 9.12 8.02 15.82
N ARG A 118 8.15 7.18 15.47
CA ARG A 118 7.24 6.50 16.38
C ARG A 118 7.43 4.98 16.29
N GLY A 119 7.19 4.25 17.38
CA GLY A 119 7.13 2.79 17.33
C GLY A 119 6.14 2.33 16.25
N GLY A 120 6.49 1.28 15.50
CA GLY A 120 5.66 0.75 14.41
C GLY A 120 5.89 1.39 13.03
N GLN A 121 6.54 2.55 12.95
CA GLN A 121 7.03 3.06 11.66
C GLN A 121 8.19 2.23 11.12
N HIS A 122 8.51 2.34 9.84
CA HIS A 122 9.65 1.65 9.21
C HIS A 122 10.63 2.61 8.54
N VAL A 123 11.87 2.14 8.35
CA VAL A 123 12.92 2.83 7.61
C VAL A 123 13.41 1.96 6.46
N TYR A 124 13.82 2.58 5.36
CA TYR A 124 14.55 1.89 4.31
C TYR A 124 16.04 1.92 4.62
N LEU A 125 16.62 0.74 4.83
CA LEU A 125 18.07 0.58 4.86
C LEU A 125 18.57 0.29 3.45
N ILE A 126 19.61 1.01 3.05
CA ILE A 126 20.18 0.97 1.70
C ILE A 126 21.67 0.64 1.82
N ARG A 127 22.04 -0.51 1.26
CA ARG A 127 23.42 -0.98 1.17
C ARG A 127 24.16 -0.23 0.05
N GLY A 128 25.50 -0.23 0.09
CA GLY A 128 26.35 0.54 -0.84
C GLY A 128 26.17 0.21 -2.33
N ASP A 129 25.56 -0.92 -2.67
CA ASP A 129 25.20 -1.33 -4.04
C ASP A 129 23.75 -0.97 -4.42
N ASN A 130 23.11 -0.09 -3.66
CA ASN A 130 21.73 0.35 -3.79
C ASN A 130 20.66 -0.72 -3.50
N LEU A 131 21.03 -1.87 -2.93
CA LEU A 131 20.03 -2.80 -2.40
C LEU A 131 19.31 -2.14 -1.21
N ALA A 132 18.02 -1.85 -1.39
CA ALA A 132 17.19 -1.17 -0.40
C ALA A 132 16.08 -2.10 0.13
N ARG A 133 15.89 -2.18 1.45
CA ARG A 133 14.76 -2.91 2.06
C ARG A 133 14.17 -2.15 3.25
N PRO A 134 12.83 -2.19 3.43
CA PRO A 134 12.20 -1.62 4.60
C PRO A 134 12.39 -2.52 5.83
N TYR A 135 12.53 -1.91 7.01
CA TYR A 135 12.56 -2.56 8.31
C TYR A 135 11.78 -1.73 9.34
N SER A 136 10.79 -2.36 9.99
CA SER A 136 9.97 -1.72 11.01
C SER A 136 10.76 -1.50 12.31
N ILE A 137 10.60 -0.33 12.90
CA ILE A 137 11.24 0.08 14.15
C ILE A 137 10.52 -0.60 15.31
N ALA A 138 11.30 -1.30 16.13
CA ALA A 138 10.89 -2.14 17.25
C ALA A 138 11.29 -1.55 18.62
N SER A 139 11.73 -0.29 18.66
CA SER A 139 11.99 0.49 19.88
C SER A 139 11.11 1.73 19.94
N ARG A 140 11.11 2.38 21.11
CA ARG A 140 10.49 3.70 21.32
C ARG A 140 11.52 4.81 21.10
N PRO A 141 11.10 6.03 20.69
CA PRO A 141 12.02 7.15 20.55
C PRO A 141 12.64 7.62 21.87
N GLU A 142 12.01 7.32 23.02
CA GLU A 142 12.57 7.64 24.34
C GLU A 142 13.49 6.55 24.91
N ASP A 143 13.59 5.38 24.27
CA ASP A 143 14.43 4.29 24.77
C ASP A 143 15.93 4.65 24.66
N ASP A 144 16.36 5.26 23.54
CA ASP A 144 17.76 5.67 23.28
C ASP A 144 17.86 6.65 22.09
N PHE A 145 19.05 7.22 21.82
CA PHE A 145 19.34 7.96 20.58
C PHE A 145 19.42 7.05 19.35
N SER A 146 19.67 5.76 19.58
CA SER A 146 19.62 4.70 18.57
C SER A 146 18.19 4.17 18.44
N PHE A 147 17.89 3.51 17.31
CA PHE A 147 16.64 2.77 17.16
C PHE A 147 16.92 1.29 16.88
N ARG A 148 15.99 0.43 17.29
CA ARG A 148 16.08 -1.02 17.10
C ARG A 148 15.21 -1.49 15.96
N ILE A 149 15.70 -2.46 15.18
CA ILE A 149 14.89 -3.24 14.24
C ILE A 149 15.01 -4.73 14.55
N HIS A 150 13.96 -5.49 14.28
CA HIS A 150 13.99 -6.96 14.35
C HIS A 150 14.02 -7.54 12.93
N VAL A 151 15.03 -8.35 12.65
CA VAL A 151 15.32 -8.87 11.30
C VAL A 151 15.24 -10.38 11.29
N ARG A 152 14.40 -10.93 10.41
CA ARG A 152 14.41 -12.36 10.06
C ARG A 152 15.36 -12.56 8.89
N ARG A 153 16.34 -13.46 9.05
CA ARG A 153 17.32 -13.80 8.01
C ARG A 153 16.68 -14.66 6.92
N ARG A 154 16.30 -14.04 5.79
CA ARG A 154 15.61 -14.73 4.68
C ARG A 154 16.03 -14.28 3.26
N GLY A 155 16.54 -13.07 3.11
CA GLY A 155 16.97 -12.50 1.83
C GLY A 155 18.33 -11.81 1.92
N GLU A 156 18.82 -11.36 0.76
CA GLU A 156 20.17 -10.82 0.60
C GLU A 156 20.54 -9.72 1.61
N MET A 157 19.69 -8.69 1.76
CA MET A 157 19.93 -7.61 2.74
C MET A 157 19.94 -8.13 4.18
N SER A 158 18.97 -8.98 4.54
CA SER A 158 18.88 -9.53 5.90
C SER A 158 20.04 -10.48 6.23
N THR A 159 20.52 -11.27 5.27
CA THR A 159 21.69 -12.13 5.46
C THR A 159 22.94 -11.29 5.65
N TRP A 160 23.12 -10.24 4.84
CA TRP A 160 24.21 -9.30 5.03
C TRP A 160 24.18 -8.66 6.42
N LEU A 161 23.04 -8.12 6.86
CA LEU A 161 22.88 -7.53 8.19
C LEU A 161 23.18 -8.53 9.33
N CYS A 162 22.64 -9.75 9.24
CA CYS A 162 22.74 -10.74 10.31
C CYS A 162 24.10 -11.44 10.40
N GLU A 163 24.85 -11.55 9.30
CA GLU A 163 26.08 -12.37 9.25
C GLU A 163 27.34 -11.61 8.83
N GLN A 164 27.22 -10.65 7.91
CA GLN A 164 28.37 -10.08 7.19
C GLN A 164 28.72 -8.66 7.64
N ALA A 165 27.71 -7.83 7.91
CA ALA A 165 27.88 -6.48 8.42
C ALA A 165 28.62 -6.51 9.75
N ARG A 166 29.64 -5.66 9.87
CA ARG A 166 30.42 -5.49 11.09
C ARG A 166 29.76 -4.45 11.99
N ILE A 167 29.98 -4.56 13.29
CA ILE A 167 29.66 -3.45 14.20
C ILE A 167 30.53 -2.24 13.80
N GLY A 168 29.93 -1.06 13.75
CA GLY A 168 30.52 0.16 13.20
C GLY A 168 30.38 0.31 11.68
N GLU A 169 29.81 -0.68 10.97
CA GLU A 169 29.53 -0.57 9.54
C GLU A 169 28.50 0.53 9.27
N ARG A 170 28.76 1.36 8.26
CA ARG A 170 27.87 2.44 7.85
C ARG A 170 27.10 2.07 6.59
N MET A 171 25.82 2.40 6.60
CA MET A 171 24.94 2.27 5.45
C MET A 171 24.06 3.52 5.34
N TYR A 172 23.15 3.55 4.38
CA TYR A 172 22.22 4.66 4.23
C TYR A 172 20.83 4.30 4.75
N LEU A 173 20.14 5.32 5.23
CA LEU A 173 18.79 5.28 5.76
C LEU A 173 17.92 6.33 5.09
N ARG A 174 16.67 5.96 4.83
CA ARG A 174 15.57 6.86 4.44
C ARG A 174 14.32 6.53 5.27
N GLY A 175 13.65 7.55 5.79
CA GLY A 175 12.46 7.38 6.63
C GLY A 175 12.57 8.13 7.95
N PRO A 176 11.55 8.06 8.84
CA PRO A 176 10.60 6.95 8.89
C PRO A 176 9.42 7.10 7.91
N HIS A 177 8.74 5.99 7.70
CA HIS A 177 7.56 5.83 6.87
C HIS A 177 6.54 4.92 7.58
N GLY A 178 5.32 4.84 7.04
CA GLY A 178 4.28 3.94 7.55
C GLY A 178 3.33 4.62 8.54
N GLY A 179 2.06 4.21 8.50
CA GLY A 179 0.99 4.73 9.34
C GLY A 179 0.50 3.75 10.41
N CYS A 180 1.15 2.58 10.55
CA CYS A 180 0.82 1.56 11.55
C CYS A 180 1.51 1.87 12.89
N HIS A 181 1.13 2.98 13.52
CA HIS A 181 1.65 3.42 14.80
C HIS A 181 0.52 3.98 15.67
N ASP A 182 0.82 4.27 16.94
CA ASP A 182 -0.16 4.91 17.83
C ASP A 182 -0.56 6.30 17.30
N ARG A 183 -1.87 6.56 17.27
CA ARG A 183 -2.48 7.80 16.77
C ARG A 183 -3.51 8.32 17.77
N ASP A 184 -3.68 9.64 17.79
CA ASP A 184 -4.57 10.29 18.75
C ASP A 184 -6.04 9.83 18.66
N ASP A 185 -6.51 9.46 17.47
CA ASP A 185 -7.87 8.94 17.23
C ASP A 185 -8.10 7.51 17.74
N LEU A 186 -7.03 6.81 18.12
CA LEU A 186 -7.08 5.48 18.74
C LEU A 186 -7.11 5.55 20.27
N ARG A 187 -6.83 6.71 20.87
CA ARG A 187 -6.80 6.87 22.33
C ARG A 187 -8.17 6.56 22.93
N GLY A 188 -8.16 5.77 24.01
CA GLY A 188 -9.37 5.37 24.73
C GLY A 188 -10.18 4.26 24.06
N ARG A 189 -9.73 3.72 22.92
CA ARG A 189 -10.36 2.60 22.21
C ARG A 189 -9.66 1.28 22.54
N PRO A 190 -10.37 0.15 22.62
CA PRO A 190 -9.73 -1.15 22.68
C PRO A 190 -8.86 -1.39 21.44
N LEU A 191 -7.61 -1.82 21.65
CA LEU A 191 -6.65 -2.11 20.59
C LEU A 191 -6.52 -3.62 20.41
N LEU A 192 -6.77 -4.09 19.19
CA LEU A 192 -6.50 -5.47 18.78
C LEU A 192 -5.24 -5.47 17.90
N MET A 193 -4.18 -6.14 18.34
CA MET A 193 -2.88 -6.14 17.67
C MET A 193 -2.54 -7.56 17.21
N LEU A 194 -2.45 -7.79 15.90
CA LEU A 194 -2.10 -9.10 15.32
C LEU A 194 -0.75 -8.98 14.62
N ALA A 195 0.23 -9.69 15.17
CA ALA A 195 1.58 -9.74 14.66
C ALA A 195 1.99 -11.15 14.27
N THR A 196 2.71 -11.27 13.15
CA THR A 196 3.40 -12.53 12.78
C THR A 196 4.90 -12.33 12.58
N GLY A 197 5.69 -13.29 13.04
CA GLY A 197 7.16 -13.23 12.95
C GLY A 197 7.72 -11.93 13.55
N VAL A 198 8.64 -11.27 12.83
CA VAL A 198 9.28 -10.04 13.33
C VAL A 198 8.34 -8.84 13.42
N GLY A 199 7.13 -8.91 12.87
CA GLY A 199 6.09 -7.89 13.06
C GLY A 199 5.69 -7.72 14.54
N ALA A 200 5.96 -8.72 15.38
CA ALA A 200 5.73 -8.62 16.82
C ALA A 200 6.60 -7.54 17.48
N GLY A 201 7.80 -7.28 16.97
CA GLY A 201 8.66 -6.21 17.48
C GLY A 201 8.07 -4.83 17.23
N ALA A 202 7.58 -4.60 16.01
CA ALA A 202 6.95 -3.35 15.62
C ALA A 202 5.69 -3.06 16.46
N LEU A 203 4.77 -4.02 16.57
CA LEU A 203 3.56 -3.82 17.38
C LEU A 203 3.86 -3.75 18.88
N MET A 204 4.90 -4.43 19.37
CA MET A 204 5.31 -4.29 20.77
C MET A 204 5.81 -2.87 21.07
N ALA A 205 6.53 -2.23 20.13
CA ALA A 205 6.90 -0.83 20.26
C ALA A 205 5.66 0.08 20.33
N VAL A 206 4.66 -0.15 19.46
CA VAL A 206 3.37 0.57 19.50
C VAL A 206 2.65 0.38 20.83
N ALA A 207 2.57 -0.86 21.34
CA ALA A 207 1.93 -1.15 22.61
C ALA A 207 2.64 -0.46 23.79
N ARG A 208 3.98 -0.50 23.83
CA ARG A 208 4.77 0.17 24.87
C ARG A 208 4.61 1.69 24.80
N ASP A 209 4.55 2.27 23.60
CA ASP A 209 4.29 3.71 23.41
C ASP A 209 2.90 4.10 23.91
N ALA A 210 1.86 3.34 23.54
CA ALA A 210 0.49 3.60 23.99
C ALA A 210 0.37 3.51 25.53
N LEU A 211 0.94 2.47 26.14
CA LEU A 211 0.94 2.29 27.60
C LEU A 211 1.70 3.42 28.31
N ALA A 212 2.85 3.86 27.77
CA ALA A 212 3.63 4.97 28.33
C ALA A 212 2.88 6.32 28.24
N GLN A 213 2.05 6.49 27.21
CA GLN A 213 1.17 7.66 27.06
C GLN A 213 -0.13 7.57 27.89
N GLY A 214 -0.26 6.55 28.74
CA GLY A 214 -1.41 6.38 29.64
C GLY A 214 -2.67 5.80 28.97
N HIS A 215 -2.51 5.04 27.88
CA HIS A 215 -3.64 4.33 27.26
C HIS A 215 -4.27 3.35 28.27
N ALA A 216 -5.54 3.59 28.62
CA ALA A 216 -6.25 2.86 29.67
C ALA A 216 -7.20 1.78 29.16
N ALA A 217 -7.59 1.83 27.88
CA ALA A 217 -8.46 0.81 27.29
C ALA A 217 -7.70 -0.51 27.08
N PRO A 218 -8.41 -1.64 26.87
CA PRO A 218 -7.77 -2.94 26.68
C PRO A 218 -6.88 -3.01 25.44
N ILE A 219 -5.72 -3.64 25.56
CA ILE A 219 -4.81 -3.97 24.46
C ILE A 219 -4.69 -5.49 24.37
N GLU A 220 -5.23 -6.10 23.31
CA GLU A 220 -5.11 -7.53 23.03
C GLU A 220 -4.00 -7.77 21.99
N PHE A 221 -2.90 -8.38 22.43
CA PHE A 221 -1.73 -8.64 21.60
C PHE A 221 -1.64 -10.11 21.20
N HIS A 222 -1.88 -10.41 19.93
CA HIS A 222 -1.79 -11.73 19.33
C HIS A 222 -0.46 -11.89 18.58
N HIS A 223 0.34 -12.88 19.00
CA HIS A 223 1.64 -13.18 18.39
C HIS A 223 1.59 -14.56 17.72
N GLY A 224 1.58 -14.56 16.39
CA GLY A 224 1.44 -15.76 15.56
C GLY A 224 2.74 -16.22 14.93
N VAL A 225 3.07 -17.49 15.11
CA VAL A 225 4.24 -18.12 14.49
C VAL A 225 3.96 -19.53 14.00
N GLY A 226 4.82 -20.04 13.11
CA GLY A 226 4.74 -21.42 12.64
C GLY A 226 5.30 -22.41 13.65
N ASP A 227 6.41 -22.05 14.30
CA ASP A 227 7.16 -22.88 15.25
C ASP A 227 7.26 -22.16 16.60
N ALA A 228 7.16 -22.89 17.71
CA ALA A 228 7.20 -22.31 19.06
C ALA A 228 8.50 -21.55 19.36
N GLY A 229 9.64 -22.00 18.79
CA GLY A 229 10.93 -21.34 18.93
C GLY A 229 11.00 -19.96 18.26
N ASP A 230 10.01 -19.62 17.42
CA ASP A 230 9.89 -18.30 16.81
C ASP A 230 9.08 -17.31 17.67
N LEU A 231 8.54 -17.72 18.82
CA LEU A 231 7.94 -16.81 19.83
C LEU A 231 9.02 -16.02 20.58
N TYR A 232 9.88 -15.31 19.85
CA TYR A 232 11.11 -14.71 20.38
C TYR A 232 10.90 -13.57 21.39
N LEU A 233 9.68 -13.00 21.47
CA LEU A 233 9.28 -11.97 22.45
C LEU A 233 8.37 -12.52 23.57
N ASP A 234 8.21 -13.84 23.69
CA ASP A 234 7.24 -14.43 24.63
C ASP A 234 7.46 -13.98 26.07
N ALA A 235 8.71 -14.00 26.54
CA ALA A 235 9.06 -13.56 27.89
C ALA A 235 8.76 -12.07 28.10
N GLU A 236 9.19 -11.21 27.18
CA GLU A 236 9.01 -9.75 27.25
C GLU A 236 7.51 -9.37 27.26
N LEU A 237 6.72 -9.97 26.38
CA LEU A 237 5.28 -9.70 26.28
C LEU A 237 4.50 -10.24 27.49
N ARG A 238 4.93 -11.36 28.09
CA ARG A 238 4.37 -11.84 29.36
C ARG A 238 4.70 -10.92 30.52
N THR A 239 5.93 -10.42 30.60
CA THR A 239 6.32 -9.42 31.61
C THR A 239 5.50 -8.14 31.45
N LEU A 240 5.30 -7.67 30.21
CA LEU A 240 4.48 -6.49 29.95
C LEU A 240 3.02 -6.70 30.41
N ALA A 241 2.45 -7.88 30.17
CA ALA A 241 1.11 -8.25 30.65
C ALA A 241 0.99 -8.35 32.18
N GLN A 242 2.09 -8.66 32.88
CA GLN A 242 2.10 -8.65 34.35
C GLN A 242 2.18 -7.22 34.91
N GLN A 243 2.83 -6.31 34.18
CA GLN A 243 3.01 -4.91 34.58
C GLN A 243 1.76 -4.05 34.32
N HIS A 244 0.98 -4.39 33.29
CA HIS A 244 -0.16 -3.59 32.85
C HIS A 244 -1.45 -4.43 32.82
N PRO A 245 -2.43 -4.16 33.70
CA PRO A 245 -3.65 -4.97 33.81
C PRO A 245 -4.55 -4.87 32.57
N ASN A 246 -4.42 -3.80 31.77
CA ASN A 246 -5.13 -3.61 30.52
C ASN A 246 -4.40 -4.19 29.29
N PHE A 247 -3.23 -4.84 29.45
CA PHE A 247 -2.52 -5.49 28.37
C PHE A 247 -2.67 -7.03 28.45
N HIS A 248 -3.11 -7.64 27.35
CA HIS A 248 -3.43 -9.07 27.27
C HIS A 248 -2.65 -9.73 26.14
N TYR A 249 -1.64 -10.54 26.50
CA TYR A 249 -0.83 -11.26 25.53
C TYR A 249 -1.39 -12.66 25.21
N ARG A 250 -1.48 -12.99 23.92
CA ARG A 250 -2.03 -14.23 23.36
C ARG A 250 -1.05 -14.83 22.33
N PRO A 251 -0.10 -15.68 22.76
CA PRO A 251 0.76 -16.42 21.83
C PRO A 251 -0.05 -17.47 21.07
N CYS A 252 0.29 -17.68 19.79
CA CYS A 252 -0.37 -18.63 18.92
C CYS A 252 0.63 -19.31 17.99
N VAL A 253 0.55 -20.64 17.91
CA VAL A 253 1.42 -21.49 17.10
C VAL A 253 0.56 -22.29 16.14
N SER A 254 0.84 -22.18 14.84
CA SER A 254 0.08 -22.89 13.80
C SER A 254 0.60 -24.29 13.50
N GLY A 255 1.86 -24.58 13.88
CA GLY A 255 2.48 -25.90 13.76
C GLY A 255 2.08 -26.80 14.93
N GLU A 256 3.07 -27.32 15.66
CA GLU A 256 2.80 -28.25 16.77
C GLU A 256 2.13 -27.56 17.97
N ARG A 257 1.26 -28.30 18.66
CA ARG A 257 0.60 -27.83 19.88
C ARG A 257 1.64 -27.54 20.94
N THR A 258 1.66 -26.29 21.39
CA THR A 258 2.64 -25.79 22.35
C THR A 258 1.94 -25.39 23.65
N PRO A 259 2.34 -25.90 24.83
CA PRO A 259 1.77 -25.50 26.11
C PRO A 259 1.84 -23.98 26.33
N GLY A 260 0.74 -23.38 26.79
CA GLY A 260 0.68 -21.93 27.04
C GLY A 260 0.53 -21.06 25.80
N ALA A 261 0.28 -21.65 24.63
CA ALA A 261 -0.06 -20.96 23.37
C ALA A 261 -1.32 -21.56 22.72
N ALA A 262 -2.10 -20.72 22.03
CA ALA A 262 -3.23 -21.15 21.24
C ALA A 262 -2.74 -21.90 19.98
N HIS A 263 -3.42 -22.99 19.60
CA HIS A 263 -3.06 -23.75 18.40
C HIS A 263 -3.91 -23.29 17.20
N GLY A 264 -3.27 -22.94 16.08
CA GLY A 264 -3.96 -22.53 14.84
C GLY A 264 -3.47 -21.20 14.27
N ARG A 265 -4.32 -20.54 13.47
CA ARG A 265 -4.02 -19.21 12.89
C ARG A 265 -4.47 -18.09 13.82
N ILE A 266 -3.68 -17.03 13.93
CA ILE A 266 -4.01 -15.91 14.82
C ILE A 266 -5.31 -15.19 14.45
N VAL A 267 -5.61 -15.07 13.15
CA VAL A 267 -6.83 -14.40 12.67
C VAL A 267 -8.07 -15.12 13.21
N THR A 268 -8.07 -16.45 13.14
CA THR A 268 -9.12 -17.29 13.72
C THR A 268 -9.32 -17.00 15.20
N HIS A 269 -8.26 -17.03 16.00
CA HIS A 269 -8.35 -16.80 17.45
C HIS A 269 -8.73 -15.36 17.82
N ALA A 270 -8.35 -14.39 17.00
CA ALA A 270 -8.54 -12.98 17.31
C ALA A 270 -9.91 -12.43 16.85
N LEU A 271 -10.46 -12.93 15.74
CA LEU A 271 -11.61 -12.32 15.05
C LEU A 271 -12.77 -13.28 14.77
N GLU A 272 -12.54 -14.60 14.63
CA GLU A 272 -13.66 -15.50 14.34
C GLU A 272 -14.65 -15.56 15.52
N ASN A 273 -15.94 -15.50 15.20
CA ASN A 273 -17.06 -15.51 16.15
C ASN A 273 -17.10 -14.34 17.15
N ARG A 274 -16.39 -13.24 16.87
CA ARG A 274 -16.48 -11.98 17.64
C ARG A 274 -17.23 -10.90 16.85
N PRO A 275 -18.58 -10.92 16.83
CA PRO A 275 -19.34 -9.86 16.18
C PRO A 275 -19.24 -8.54 16.98
N ARG A 276 -19.32 -7.39 16.30
CA ARG A 276 -19.45 -6.03 16.89
C ARG A 276 -18.18 -5.48 17.54
N LEU A 277 -17.12 -5.38 16.78
CA LEU A 277 -15.86 -4.72 17.15
C LEU A 277 -15.81 -3.25 16.70
N GLU A 278 -16.96 -2.59 16.54
CA GLU A 278 -17.12 -1.21 16.05
C GLU A 278 -16.36 -0.14 16.84
N GLU A 279 -16.09 -0.40 18.12
CA GLU A 279 -15.31 0.50 18.98
C GLU A 279 -13.80 0.25 18.89
N HIS A 280 -13.38 -0.90 18.37
CA HIS A 280 -11.99 -1.35 18.37
C HIS A 280 -11.18 -0.65 17.25
N ALA A 281 -9.87 -0.61 17.46
CA ALA A 281 -8.90 -0.39 16.41
C ALA A 281 -8.06 -1.65 16.21
N LEU A 282 -7.73 -1.95 14.95
CA LEU A 282 -6.98 -3.13 14.57
C LEU A 282 -5.61 -2.72 14.01
N LEU A 283 -4.53 -3.23 14.58
CA LEU A 283 -3.18 -3.06 14.10
C LEU A 283 -2.62 -4.40 13.62
N LEU A 284 -2.17 -4.44 12.37
CA LEU A 284 -1.71 -5.65 11.69
C LEU A 284 -0.26 -5.49 11.26
N CYS A 285 0.62 -6.44 11.58
CA CYS A 285 2.01 -6.39 11.10
C CYS A 285 2.57 -7.79 10.84
N GLY A 286 3.22 -7.99 9.69
CA GLY A 286 3.89 -9.24 9.36
C GLY A 286 3.47 -9.83 8.02
N LEU A 287 3.24 -11.15 7.96
CA LEU A 287 2.97 -11.88 6.71
C LEU A 287 1.80 -11.28 5.92
N PRO A 288 1.97 -10.97 4.63
CA PRO A 288 0.92 -10.36 3.80
C PRO A 288 -0.40 -11.15 3.80
N ALA A 289 -0.33 -12.49 3.73
CA ALA A 289 -1.52 -13.34 3.78
C ALA A 289 -2.29 -13.21 5.10
N MET A 290 -1.59 -13.07 6.23
CA MET A 290 -2.24 -12.85 7.53
C MET A 290 -2.93 -11.49 7.57
N VAL A 291 -2.26 -10.43 7.08
CA VAL A 291 -2.81 -9.07 7.04
C VAL A 291 -4.07 -9.02 6.18
N GLU A 292 -4.05 -9.69 5.03
CA GLU A 292 -5.19 -9.81 4.13
C GLU A 292 -6.37 -10.54 4.80
N ASP A 293 -6.15 -11.74 5.35
CA ASP A 293 -7.17 -12.51 6.05
C ASP A 293 -7.78 -11.70 7.22
N ALA A 294 -6.94 -10.99 7.97
CA ALA A 294 -7.37 -10.17 9.10
C ALA A 294 -8.20 -8.95 8.67
N ARG A 295 -7.87 -8.30 7.55
CA ARG A 295 -8.64 -7.16 7.00
C ARG A 295 -10.06 -7.59 6.64
N VAL A 296 -10.19 -8.73 5.96
CA VAL A 296 -11.50 -9.31 5.60
C VAL A 296 -12.30 -9.65 6.86
N ALA A 297 -11.69 -10.36 7.81
CA ALA A 297 -12.34 -10.73 9.07
C ALA A 297 -12.74 -9.49 9.90
N ALA A 298 -11.94 -8.43 9.89
CA ALA A 298 -12.22 -7.18 10.59
C ALA A 298 -13.46 -6.45 10.04
N ILE A 299 -13.61 -6.38 8.71
CA ILE A 299 -14.79 -5.80 8.08
C ILE A 299 -16.05 -6.61 8.44
N LEU A 300 -15.96 -7.95 8.41
CA LEU A 300 -17.05 -8.83 8.83
C LEU A 300 -17.39 -8.68 10.32
N ALA A 301 -16.42 -8.28 11.13
CA ALA A 301 -16.56 -8.03 12.57
C ALA A 301 -16.94 -6.58 12.93
N ASP A 302 -17.35 -5.75 11.96
CA ASP A 302 -17.76 -4.34 12.16
C ASP A 302 -16.63 -3.36 12.54
N ILE A 303 -15.35 -3.70 12.38
CA ILE A 303 -14.27 -2.73 12.62
C ILE A 303 -14.29 -1.66 11.51
N PRO A 304 -14.35 -0.35 11.84
CA PRO A 304 -14.32 0.71 10.84
C PRO A 304 -13.00 0.69 10.05
N ARG A 305 -13.08 0.84 8.73
CA ARG A 305 -11.95 0.69 7.80
C ARG A 305 -10.80 1.63 8.13
N GLU A 306 -11.12 2.87 8.50
CA GLU A 306 -10.17 3.91 8.88
C GLU A 306 -9.39 3.59 10.17
N ARG A 307 -9.85 2.58 10.94
CA ARG A 307 -9.20 2.07 12.16
C ARG A 307 -8.50 0.72 11.96
N ILE A 308 -8.38 0.26 10.71
CA ILE A 308 -7.58 -0.92 10.35
C ILE A 308 -6.22 -0.44 9.82
N LEU A 309 -5.24 -0.39 10.72
CA LEU A 309 -3.87 -0.02 10.42
C LEU A 309 -3.07 -1.28 10.09
N ALA A 310 -2.28 -1.25 9.01
CA ALA A 310 -1.50 -2.41 8.59
C ALA A 310 -0.11 -2.04 8.10
N ASP A 311 0.85 -2.94 8.35
CA ASP A 311 2.22 -2.93 7.83
C ASP A 311 2.58 -4.36 7.33
N PRO A 312 2.14 -4.75 6.12
CA PRO A 312 2.45 -6.05 5.53
C PRO A 312 3.90 -6.11 5.03
N PHE A 313 4.59 -7.20 5.34
CA PHE A 313 5.97 -7.42 4.90
C PHE A 313 6.00 -8.03 3.50
N GLU A 314 6.02 -7.16 2.50
CA GLU A 314 6.14 -7.57 1.12
C GLU A 314 7.48 -8.27 0.86
N PHE A 315 7.39 -9.46 0.26
CA PHE A 315 8.57 -10.20 -0.19
C PHE A 315 8.67 -10.05 -1.71
N THR A 316 9.84 -9.68 -2.22
CA THR A 316 10.09 -9.62 -3.67
C THR A 316 9.95 -11.01 -4.29
N HIS A 317 8.77 -11.30 -4.84
CA HIS A 317 8.51 -12.45 -5.70
C HIS A 317 7.88 -11.92 -6.98
N SER A 318 8.07 -12.64 -8.09
CA SER A 318 7.27 -12.42 -9.29
C SER A 318 5.79 -12.44 -8.92
N PRO A 319 4.99 -11.48 -9.39
CA PRO A 319 3.59 -11.41 -9.01
C PRO A 319 2.88 -12.69 -9.45
N ARG A 320 2.33 -13.42 -8.48
CA ARG A 320 1.48 -14.59 -8.73
C ARG A 320 0.03 -14.19 -8.45
N PRO A 321 -0.79 -13.93 -9.48
CA PRO A 321 -2.20 -13.67 -9.28
C PRO A 321 -2.86 -14.84 -8.55
N ARG A 322 -3.62 -14.55 -7.49
CA ARG A 322 -4.40 -15.54 -6.74
C ARG A 322 -5.89 -15.44 -7.04
N ASP A 323 -6.30 -14.67 -8.04
CA ASP A 323 -7.69 -14.43 -8.37
C ASP A 323 -8.49 -15.73 -8.52
N ALA A 324 -7.95 -16.71 -9.25
CA ALA A 324 -8.62 -18.00 -9.46
C ALA A 324 -8.79 -18.81 -8.16
N GLU A 325 -7.77 -18.82 -7.30
CA GLU A 325 -7.83 -19.48 -5.98
C GLU A 325 -8.86 -18.80 -5.08
N LYS A 326 -8.88 -17.46 -5.06
CA LYS A 326 -9.82 -16.65 -4.30
C LYS A 326 -11.26 -16.88 -4.74
N VAL A 327 -11.53 -16.76 -6.04
CA VAL A 327 -12.86 -17.01 -6.63
C VAL A 327 -13.31 -18.45 -6.39
N ALA A 328 -12.39 -19.43 -6.44
CA ALA A 328 -12.70 -20.81 -6.12
C ALA A 328 -13.10 -21.01 -4.65
N GLY A 329 -12.42 -20.34 -3.72
CA GLY A 329 -12.67 -20.40 -2.28
C GLY A 329 -13.85 -19.57 -1.78
N MET A 330 -14.34 -18.60 -2.56
CA MET A 330 -15.48 -17.77 -2.17
C MET A 330 -16.80 -18.56 -2.26
N PRO A 331 -17.60 -18.60 -1.18
CA PRO A 331 -18.96 -19.12 -1.23
C PRO A 331 -19.89 -18.14 -1.95
N ALA A 332 -20.96 -18.66 -2.56
CA ALA A 332 -22.04 -17.84 -3.09
C ALA A 332 -22.79 -17.13 -1.94
N ASP A 333 -23.39 -15.99 -2.24
CA ASP A 333 -24.20 -15.22 -1.28
C ASP A 333 -25.63 -15.06 -1.82
N PRO A 334 -26.50 -16.07 -1.62
CA PRO A 334 -27.86 -16.04 -2.14
C PRO A 334 -28.73 -14.96 -1.50
N GLU A 335 -28.42 -14.57 -0.26
CA GLU A 335 -29.14 -13.50 0.44
C GLU A 335 -28.81 -12.14 -0.15
N LEU A 336 -27.52 -11.85 -0.38
CA LEU A 336 -27.10 -10.65 -1.10
C LEU A 336 -27.63 -10.65 -2.53
N TRP A 337 -27.61 -11.78 -3.22
CA TRP A 337 -28.18 -11.87 -4.57
C TRP A 337 -29.69 -11.59 -4.59
N ALA A 338 -30.44 -12.09 -3.60
CA ALA A 338 -31.87 -11.82 -3.46
C ALA A 338 -32.15 -10.35 -3.13
N ALA A 339 -31.36 -9.73 -2.25
CA ALA A 339 -31.46 -8.30 -1.94
C ALA A 339 -31.16 -7.41 -3.16
N LEU A 340 -30.41 -7.93 -4.12
CA LEU A 340 -30.12 -7.30 -5.41
C LEU A 340 -31.15 -7.65 -6.51
N GLU A 341 -32.33 -8.11 -6.11
CA GLU A 341 -33.44 -8.48 -7.00
C GLU A 341 -33.08 -9.56 -8.03
N GLN A 342 -32.07 -10.39 -7.73
CA GLN A 342 -31.51 -11.36 -8.67
C GLN A 342 -30.92 -10.70 -9.93
N GLY A 343 -30.37 -9.48 -9.81
CA GLY A 343 -29.62 -8.82 -10.87
C GLY A 343 -29.96 -7.34 -11.07
N PRO A 344 -31.23 -6.95 -11.29
CA PRO A 344 -31.60 -5.56 -11.57
C PRO A 344 -31.13 -4.56 -10.51
N GLY A 345 -31.15 -4.95 -9.23
CA GLY A 345 -30.61 -4.13 -8.14
C GLY A 345 -29.09 -3.91 -8.26
N LEU A 346 -28.34 -4.94 -8.67
CA LEU A 346 -26.90 -4.83 -8.92
C LEU A 346 -26.60 -3.83 -10.05
N THR A 347 -27.35 -3.89 -11.16
CA THR A 347 -27.18 -2.94 -12.28
C THR A 347 -27.37 -1.50 -11.82
N ARG A 348 -28.47 -1.19 -11.12
CA ARG A 348 -28.75 0.18 -10.64
C ARG A 348 -27.68 0.70 -9.70
N LEU A 349 -27.17 -0.15 -8.80
CA LEU A 349 -26.08 0.21 -7.89
C LEU A 349 -24.77 0.51 -8.65
N LEU A 350 -24.42 -0.32 -9.63
CA LEU A 350 -23.23 -0.12 -10.44
C LEU A 350 -23.33 1.15 -11.30
N GLU A 351 -24.49 1.41 -11.91
CA GLU A 351 -24.73 2.65 -12.65
C GLU A 351 -24.57 3.90 -11.75
N ALA A 352 -25.14 3.87 -10.54
CA ALA A 352 -25.02 4.95 -9.57
C ALA A 352 -23.56 5.16 -9.11
N PHE A 353 -22.83 4.07 -8.86
CA PHE A 353 -21.42 4.14 -8.48
C PHE A 353 -20.54 4.70 -9.61
N TYR A 354 -20.67 4.16 -10.82
CA TYR A 354 -19.85 4.60 -11.94
C TYR A 354 -20.22 6.00 -12.43
N ALA A 355 -21.46 6.46 -12.25
CA ALA A 355 -21.80 7.86 -12.48
C ALA A 355 -20.91 8.79 -11.63
N ARG A 356 -20.77 8.50 -10.33
CA ARG A 356 -19.89 9.27 -9.43
C ARG A 356 -18.41 9.08 -9.77
N ALA A 357 -17.98 7.85 -10.04
CA ALA A 357 -16.56 7.55 -10.30
C ALA A 357 -16.02 8.22 -11.57
N TYR A 358 -16.87 8.42 -12.60
CA TYR A 358 -16.50 9.12 -13.83
C TYR A 358 -16.47 10.65 -13.68
N GLU A 359 -17.20 11.20 -12.71
CA GLU A 359 -17.18 12.64 -12.38
C GLU A 359 -16.08 12.98 -11.36
N ASP A 360 -15.58 11.98 -10.63
CA ASP A 360 -14.57 12.15 -9.59
C ASP A 360 -13.16 12.42 -10.18
N PRO A 361 -12.48 13.52 -9.83
CA PRO A 361 -11.16 13.86 -10.38
C PRO A 361 -10.05 12.86 -10.01
N ARG A 362 -10.18 12.12 -8.90
CA ARG A 362 -9.20 11.12 -8.46
C ARG A 362 -9.39 9.78 -9.17
N LEU A 363 -10.62 9.45 -9.57
CA LEU A 363 -10.97 8.15 -10.19
C LEU A 363 -11.14 8.21 -11.70
N SER A 364 -11.67 9.30 -12.25
CA SER A 364 -11.89 9.48 -13.70
C SER A 364 -10.67 9.22 -14.58
N PRO A 365 -9.40 9.51 -14.17
CA PRO A 365 -8.24 9.20 -15.00
C PRO A 365 -8.04 7.70 -15.30
N PHE A 366 -8.62 6.81 -14.49
CA PHE A 366 -8.52 5.36 -14.68
C PHE A 366 -9.49 4.81 -15.73
N PHE A 367 -10.42 5.62 -16.22
CA PHE A 367 -11.45 5.23 -17.20
C PHE A 367 -11.21 5.77 -18.60
N HIS A 368 -9.99 6.23 -18.90
CA HIS A 368 -9.63 6.70 -20.24
C HIS A 368 -9.86 5.59 -21.30
N ASN A 369 -10.61 5.91 -22.35
CA ASN A 369 -11.05 4.98 -23.41
C ASN A 369 -11.92 3.81 -22.94
N VAL A 370 -12.54 3.91 -21.76
CA VAL A 370 -13.49 2.95 -21.25
C VAL A 370 -14.83 3.64 -21.06
N THR A 371 -15.88 3.15 -21.73
CA THR A 371 -17.22 3.70 -21.54
C THR A 371 -17.82 3.25 -20.21
N ARG A 372 -18.67 4.10 -19.62
CA ARG A 372 -19.36 3.78 -18.36
C ARG A 372 -20.15 2.47 -18.47
N ASP A 373 -20.87 2.29 -19.57
CA ASP A 373 -21.71 1.11 -19.78
C ASP A 373 -20.85 -0.17 -19.87
N TRP A 374 -19.68 -0.10 -20.49
CA TRP A 374 -18.73 -1.22 -20.51
C TRP A 374 -18.21 -1.54 -19.10
N ALA A 375 -17.86 -0.53 -18.30
CA ALA A 375 -17.39 -0.73 -16.93
C ALA A 375 -18.47 -1.37 -16.05
N VAL A 376 -19.72 -0.87 -16.14
CA VAL A 376 -20.89 -1.43 -15.47
C VAL A 376 -21.11 -2.89 -15.87
N GLN A 377 -21.09 -3.18 -17.18
CA GLN A 377 -21.30 -4.53 -17.70
C GLN A 377 -20.24 -5.50 -17.18
N LYS A 378 -18.95 -5.15 -17.26
CA LYS A 378 -17.86 -6.04 -16.83
C LYS A 378 -17.89 -6.30 -15.33
N GLN A 379 -18.24 -5.29 -14.54
CA GLN A 379 -18.40 -5.44 -13.09
C GLN A 379 -19.63 -6.28 -12.74
N TYR A 380 -20.74 -6.12 -13.46
CA TYR A 380 -21.95 -6.95 -13.31
C TYR A 380 -21.65 -8.41 -13.61
N GLU A 381 -21.01 -8.70 -14.75
CA GLU A 381 -20.61 -10.06 -15.13
C GLU A 381 -19.76 -10.70 -14.04
N PHE A 382 -18.77 -10.00 -13.49
CA PHE A 382 -17.92 -10.54 -12.43
C PHE A 382 -18.69 -10.80 -11.12
N LEU A 383 -19.42 -9.80 -10.62
CA LEU A 383 -20.08 -9.87 -9.32
C LEU A 383 -21.31 -10.80 -9.32
N SER A 384 -22.10 -10.82 -10.39
CA SER A 384 -23.26 -11.73 -10.48
C SER A 384 -22.82 -13.19 -10.38
N ASN A 385 -21.76 -13.58 -11.10
CA ASN A 385 -21.15 -14.92 -11.03
C ASN A 385 -20.68 -15.28 -9.60
N LEU A 386 -20.14 -14.31 -8.86
CA LEU A 386 -19.74 -14.51 -7.46
C LEU A 386 -20.95 -14.69 -6.54
N PHE A 387 -21.94 -13.80 -6.61
CA PHE A 387 -23.09 -13.82 -5.70
C PHE A 387 -24.03 -15.00 -5.95
N ASN A 388 -24.26 -15.37 -7.21
CA ASN A 388 -25.14 -16.49 -7.56
C ASN A 388 -24.43 -17.85 -7.62
N GLY A 389 -23.09 -17.89 -7.54
CA GLY A 389 -22.29 -19.11 -7.56
C GLY A 389 -22.06 -19.72 -8.95
N ASN A 390 -22.49 -19.07 -10.02
CA ASN A 390 -22.19 -19.47 -11.39
C ASN A 390 -20.73 -19.08 -11.69
N LYS A 391 -19.79 -20.03 -11.68
CA LYS A 391 -18.35 -19.73 -11.86
C LYS A 391 -17.95 -19.66 -13.33
N ALA A 392 -18.74 -18.97 -14.16
CA ALA A 392 -18.59 -18.90 -15.62
C ALA A 392 -18.20 -17.50 -16.14
N TYR A 393 -17.34 -16.80 -15.40
CA TYR A 393 -16.84 -15.48 -15.82
C TYR A 393 -15.70 -15.62 -16.84
N PHE A 394 -15.86 -15.00 -18.02
CA PHE A 394 -14.86 -15.02 -19.11
C PHE A 394 -14.09 -13.70 -19.27
N GLY A 395 -14.33 -12.71 -18.40
CA GLY A 395 -13.63 -11.43 -18.45
C GLY A 395 -12.25 -11.46 -17.78
N LEU A 396 -11.62 -10.29 -17.68
CA LEU A 396 -10.34 -10.15 -16.98
C LEU A 396 -10.55 -10.19 -15.47
N ASN A 397 -9.83 -11.06 -14.79
CA ASN A 397 -9.78 -11.07 -13.32
C ASN A 397 -9.22 -9.74 -12.77
N PRO A 398 -9.51 -9.38 -11.51
CA PRO A 398 -9.04 -8.14 -10.89
C PRO A 398 -7.56 -7.83 -11.12
N TYR A 399 -6.66 -8.82 -11.03
CA TYR A 399 -5.23 -8.62 -11.31
C TYR A 399 -4.97 -8.08 -12.72
N ASN A 400 -5.54 -8.72 -13.74
CA ASN A 400 -5.31 -8.36 -15.15
C ASN A 400 -6.11 -7.11 -15.54
N ALA A 401 -7.33 -6.95 -15.02
CA ALA A 401 -8.16 -5.77 -15.28
C ALA A 401 -7.47 -4.46 -14.83
N HIS A 402 -6.70 -4.52 -13.74
CA HIS A 402 -6.04 -3.36 -13.16
C HIS A 402 -4.52 -3.32 -13.41
N HIS A 403 -3.95 -4.18 -14.26
CA HIS A 403 -2.49 -4.39 -14.38
C HIS A 403 -1.67 -3.09 -14.56
N TRP A 404 -2.18 -2.12 -15.33
CA TRP A 404 -1.50 -0.86 -15.61
C TRP A 404 -1.81 0.26 -14.62
N MET A 405 -2.85 0.11 -13.80
CA MET A 405 -3.34 1.16 -12.91
C MET A 405 -2.48 1.23 -11.64
N VAL A 406 -1.81 2.36 -11.39
CA VAL A 406 -1.11 2.57 -10.12
C VAL A 406 -2.13 2.96 -9.06
N ILE A 407 -2.61 1.97 -8.31
CA ILE A 407 -3.62 2.15 -7.27
C ILE A 407 -2.89 2.06 -5.93
N SER A 408 -2.80 3.17 -5.22
CA SER A 408 -2.33 3.20 -3.82
C SER A 408 -3.42 2.69 -2.87
N ASP A 409 -3.05 2.26 -1.66
CA ASP A 409 -4.03 1.95 -0.61
C ASP A 409 -5.01 3.09 -0.35
N GLU A 410 -4.53 4.34 -0.28
CA GLU A 410 -5.38 5.52 -0.06
C GLU A 410 -6.44 5.68 -1.14
N LEU A 411 -6.07 5.50 -2.41
CA LEU A 411 -6.99 5.57 -3.54
C LEU A 411 -8.02 4.43 -3.50
N PHE A 412 -7.59 3.22 -3.13
CA PHE A 412 -8.48 2.08 -2.96
C PHE A 412 -9.51 2.36 -1.86
N ASP A 413 -9.06 2.83 -0.70
CA ASP A 413 -9.94 3.17 0.42
C ASP A 413 -10.89 4.32 0.09
N TYR A 414 -10.43 5.32 -0.66
CA TYR A 414 -11.26 6.41 -1.18
C TYR A 414 -12.38 5.89 -2.10
N ARG A 415 -12.04 5.01 -3.05
CA ARG A 415 -13.02 4.37 -3.95
C ARG A 415 -14.03 3.55 -3.17
N GLU A 416 -13.58 2.82 -2.16
CA GLU A 416 -14.46 1.97 -1.34
C GLU A 416 -15.41 2.80 -0.47
N ALA A 417 -14.97 3.92 0.10
CA ALA A 417 -15.84 4.84 0.82
C ALA A 417 -16.91 5.44 -0.10
N LEU A 418 -16.55 5.81 -1.34
CA LEU A 418 -17.50 6.25 -2.35
C LEU A 418 -18.51 5.14 -2.67
N PHE A 419 -18.04 3.91 -2.86
CA PHE A 419 -18.90 2.77 -3.14
C PHE A 419 -19.85 2.45 -1.97
N GLU A 420 -19.36 2.44 -0.74
CA GLU A 420 -20.15 2.24 0.47
C GLU A 420 -21.26 3.29 0.59
N SER A 421 -20.98 4.56 0.27
CA SER A 421 -21.99 5.63 0.28
C SER A 421 -23.16 5.31 -0.66
N VAL A 422 -22.87 4.79 -1.86
CA VAL A 422 -23.89 4.40 -2.85
C VAL A 422 -24.74 3.24 -2.33
N LEU A 423 -24.12 2.23 -1.70
CA LEU A 423 -24.84 1.10 -1.12
C LEU A 423 -25.78 1.55 0.03
N ARG A 424 -25.31 2.45 0.89
CA ARG A 424 -26.10 3.00 2.00
C ARG A 424 -27.28 3.83 1.51
N GLU A 425 -27.06 4.70 0.51
CA GLU A 425 -28.12 5.52 -0.08
C GLU A 425 -29.19 4.68 -0.80
N ALA A 426 -28.80 3.54 -1.38
CA ALA A 426 -29.74 2.59 -1.96
C ALA A 426 -30.52 1.76 -0.92
N GLY A 427 -30.22 1.91 0.37
CA GLY A 427 -30.93 1.24 1.46
C GLY A 427 -30.55 -0.23 1.65
N LEU A 428 -29.38 -0.66 1.17
CA LEU A 428 -28.90 -2.03 1.41
C LEU A 428 -28.63 -2.25 2.91
N ALA A 429 -29.00 -3.43 3.44
CA ALA A 429 -28.84 -3.72 4.86
C ALA A 429 -27.35 -3.65 5.29
N PRO A 430 -27.03 -3.14 6.50
CA PRO A 430 -25.64 -2.98 6.92
C PRO A 430 -24.80 -4.26 6.86
N ASP A 431 -25.37 -5.44 7.17
CA ASP A 431 -24.66 -6.72 7.08
C ASP A 431 -24.33 -7.12 5.64
N LEU A 432 -25.21 -6.82 4.69
CA LEU A 432 -25.02 -7.04 3.26
C LEU A 432 -23.93 -6.13 2.71
N ILE A 433 -23.93 -4.85 3.14
CA ILE A 433 -22.86 -3.90 2.81
C ILE A 433 -21.52 -4.44 3.31
N ARG A 434 -21.42 -4.90 4.56
CA ARG A 434 -20.17 -5.44 5.11
C ARG A 434 -19.66 -6.66 4.35
N ARG A 435 -20.55 -7.60 4.01
CA ARG A 435 -20.17 -8.78 3.22
C ARG A 435 -19.62 -8.39 1.84
N TRP A 436 -20.23 -7.40 1.19
CA TRP A 436 -19.73 -6.90 -0.10
C TRP A 436 -18.38 -6.16 0.05
N LEU A 437 -18.22 -5.29 1.04
CA LEU A 437 -16.94 -4.62 1.27
C LEU A 437 -15.82 -5.62 1.63
N ALA A 438 -16.14 -6.67 2.39
CA ALA A 438 -15.22 -7.77 2.68
C ALA A 438 -14.82 -8.53 1.41
N LEU A 439 -15.74 -8.74 0.47
CA LEU A 439 -15.45 -9.31 -0.86
C LEU A 439 -14.48 -8.42 -1.65
N HIS A 440 -14.67 -7.10 -1.66
CA HIS A 440 -13.73 -6.20 -2.33
C HIS A 440 -12.34 -6.23 -1.69
N GLU A 441 -12.28 -6.26 -0.35
CA GLU A 441 -11.02 -6.30 0.40
C GLU A 441 -10.21 -7.57 0.08
N GLN A 442 -10.87 -8.71 -0.21
CA GLN A 442 -10.22 -9.93 -0.67
C GLN A 442 -9.42 -9.75 -1.97
N PHE A 443 -9.73 -8.76 -2.81
CA PHE A 443 -9.00 -8.51 -4.06
C PHE A 443 -8.03 -7.32 -3.97
N ARG A 444 -7.83 -6.73 -2.78
CA ARG A 444 -6.93 -5.57 -2.60
C ARG A 444 -5.54 -5.84 -3.16
N THR A 445 -4.95 -7.01 -2.87
CA THR A 445 -3.58 -7.36 -3.27
C THR A 445 -3.40 -7.55 -4.79
N GLU A 446 -4.50 -7.76 -5.51
CA GLU A 446 -4.56 -7.91 -6.96
C GLU A 446 -4.69 -6.55 -7.65
N MET A 447 -5.02 -5.49 -6.91
CA MET A 447 -5.25 -4.16 -7.47
C MET A 447 -4.17 -3.16 -7.01
N VAL A 448 -3.92 -3.10 -5.70
CA VAL A 448 -3.00 -2.14 -5.07
C VAL A 448 -1.55 -2.43 -5.44
N LYS A 449 -0.83 -1.41 -5.90
CA LYS A 449 0.58 -1.48 -6.30
C LYS A 449 1.18 -0.09 -6.52
N GLY A 450 2.47 0.04 -6.21
CA GLY A 450 3.24 1.27 -6.42
C GLY A 450 3.76 1.49 -7.84
N ALA A 451 3.62 0.51 -8.74
CA ALA A 451 4.06 0.60 -10.12
C ALA A 451 3.16 -0.23 -11.06
N PRO A 452 3.05 0.13 -12.35
CA PRO A 452 2.38 -0.69 -13.35
C PRO A 452 3.06 -2.07 -13.49
N ARG A 453 2.28 -3.09 -13.85
CA ARG A 453 2.77 -4.45 -14.10
C ARG A 453 2.11 -5.08 -15.32
N GLY A 454 2.73 -6.10 -15.89
CA GLY A 454 2.19 -6.82 -17.04
C GLY A 454 0.93 -7.62 -16.71
N MET A 455 0.12 -7.91 -17.73
CA MET A 455 -0.92 -8.94 -17.61
C MET A 455 -0.27 -10.32 -17.56
N ILE A 456 -0.85 -11.25 -16.81
CA ILE A 456 -0.49 -12.67 -16.87
C ILE A 456 -1.40 -13.37 -17.87
N ILE A 457 -0.82 -13.90 -18.95
CA ILE A 457 -1.51 -14.69 -19.98
C ILE A 457 -0.78 -16.03 -20.11
N GLY A 458 -1.49 -17.15 -19.96
CA GLY A 458 -0.87 -18.48 -20.01
C GLY A 458 0.23 -18.71 -18.96
N GLY A 459 0.16 -18.01 -17.81
CA GLY A 459 1.20 -18.07 -16.78
C GLY A 459 2.43 -17.20 -17.05
N VAL A 460 2.45 -16.44 -18.15
CA VAL A 460 3.57 -15.57 -18.54
C VAL A 460 3.17 -14.11 -18.43
N GLU A 461 4.00 -13.31 -17.76
CA GLU A 461 3.84 -11.86 -17.69
C GLU A 461 4.16 -11.21 -19.04
N GLN A 462 3.18 -10.50 -19.57
CA GLN A 462 3.30 -9.77 -20.82
C GLN A 462 3.93 -8.39 -20.57
N PRO A 463 4.81 -7.89 -21.46
CA PRO A 463 5.39 -6.55 -21.31
C PRO A 463 4.30 -5.47 -21.28
N LEU A 464 4.45 -4.49 -20.39
CA LEU A 464 3.49 -3.36 -20.27
C LEU A 464 3.60 -2.40 -21.47
N HIS A 465 4.83 -2.18 -21.93
CA HIS A 465 5.16 -1.38 -23.09
C HIS A 465 5.77 -2.30 -24.14
N ASN A 466 5.03 -2.50 -25.24
CA ASN A 466 5.53 -3.30 -26.34
C ASN A 466 6.39 -2.43 -27.24
N LEU A 467 7.70 -2.63 -27.16
CA LEU A 467 8.58 -2.45 -28.32
C LEU A 467 8.63 -3.73 -29.18
N SER A 468 8.01 -4.83 -28.74
CA SER A 468 8.02 -6.10 -29.45
C SER A 468 7.07 -6.10 -30.66
N VAL A 469 7.62 -6.41 -31.82
CA VAL A 469 6.91 -6.67 -33.07
C VAL A 469 6.56 -8.15 -33.11
N GLN A 470 5.30 -8.48 -33.38
CA GLN A 470 4.83 -9.87 -33.50
C GLN A 470 4.29 -10.11 -34.92
N ARG A 471 4.36 -11.37 -35.38
CA ARG A 471 3.74 -11.81 -36.64
C ARG A 471 2.48 -12.58 -36.31
N LEU A 472 1.35 -12.15 -36.88
CA LEU A 472 0.05 -12.75 -36.61
C LEU A 472 -0.07 -14.12 -37.29
N GLU A 473 -0.80 -15.06 -36.71
CA GLU A 473 -1.06 -16.36 -37.34
C GLU A 473 -2.24 -16.33 -38.31
N ILE A 474 -3.10 -15.31 -38.17
CA ILE A 474 -4.31 -15.09 -38.97
C ILE A 474 -4.39 -13.63 -39.41
N ASP A 475 -5.21 -13.37 -40.42
CA ASP A 475 -5.51 -12.01 -40.85
C ASP A 475 -6.27 -11.25 -39.74
N ALA A 476 -5.94 -9.97 -39.56
CA ALA A 476 -6.57 -9.10 -38.57
C ALA A 476 -6.83 -7.71 -39.15
N VAL A 477 -7.39 -6.81 -38.34
CA VAL A 477 -7.63 -5.41 -38.73
C VAL A 477 -6.81 -4.49 -37.84
N CYS A 478 -6.21 -3.47 -38.45
CA CYS A 478 -5.47 -2.43 -37.75
C CYS A 478 -6.43 -1.46 -37.05
N ASP A 479 -6.24 -1.22 -35.75
CA ASP A 479 -7.05 -0.26 -35.00
C ASP A 479 -6.75 1.22 -35.34
N GLY A 480 -5.62 1.48 -36.01
CA GLY A 480 -5.23 2.83 -36.44
C GLY A 480 -5.81 3.23 -37.80
N CYS A 481 -5.54 2.44 -38.84
CA CYS A 481 -5.98 2.74 -40.21
C CYS A 481 -7.22 1.96 -40.66
N HIS A 482 -7.72 1.03 -39.83
CA HIS A 482 -8.82 0.11 -40.17
C HIS A 482 -8.55 -0.78 -41.40
N GLY A 483 -7.31 -0.84 -41.87
CA GLY A 483 -6.87 -1.72 -42.95
C GLY A 483 -6.58 -3.14 -42.48
N GLU A 484 -6.59 -4.08 -43.41
CA GLU A 484 -6.25 -5.49 -43.17
C GLU A 484 -4.76 -5.64 -42.83
N ILE A 485 -4.46 -6.48 -41.85
CA ILE A 485 -3.12 -6.94 -41.49
C ILE A 485 -3.08 -8.42 -41.86
N ALA A 486 -2.38 -8.75 -42.95
CA ALA A 486 -2.25 -10.13 -43.40
C ALA A 486 -1.53 -11.01 -42.36
N ALA A 487 -1.90 -12.29 -42.30
CA ALA A 487 -1.19 -13.30 -41.53
C ALA A 487 0.31 -13.28 -41.88
N GLY A 488 1.15 -13.36 -40.85
CA GLY A 488 2.61 -13.27 -40.96
C GLY A 488 3.16 -11.84 -41.05
N ALA A 489 2.35 -10.80 -41.25
CA ALA A 489 2.83 -9.43 -41.28
C ALA A 489 3.31 -8.94 -39.90
N PRO A 490 4.38 -8.13 -39.83
CA PRO A 490 4.80 -7.52 -38.58
C PRO A 490 3.73 -6.54 -38.08
N SER A 491 3.33 -6.70 -36.84
CA SER A 491 2.32 -5.89 -36.18
C SER A 491 2.73 -5.59 -34.75
N ARG A 492 2.22 -4.49 -34.20
CA ARG A 492 2.41 -4.12 -32.80
C ARG A 492 1.07 -4.20 -32.09
N TYR A 493 0.91 -5.24 -31.29
CA TYR A 493 -0.15 -5.29 -30.30
C TYR A 493 0.25 -4.46 -29.07
N GLN A 494 -0.67 -3.77 -28.42
CA GLN A 494 -0.42 -3.03 -27.18
C GLN A 494 -1.28 -3.62 -26.07
N TYR A 495 -0.68 -4.49 -25.24
CA TYR A 495 -1.39 -5.24 -24.19
C TYR A 495 -2.24 -4.36 -23.26
N ARG A 496 -1.80 -3.13 -22.99
CA ARG A 496 -2.51 -2.18 -22.11
C ARG A 496 -3.91 -1.79 -22.63
N VAL A 497 -4.00 -1.44 -23.90
CA VAL A 497 -5.24 -0.89 -24.51
C VAL A 497 -5.90 -1.88 -25.45
N GLY A 498 -5.30 -3.07 -25.63
CA GLY A 498 -5.82 -4.11 -26.52
C GLY A 498 -5.76 -3.76 -28.00
N SER A 499 -5.00 -2.72 -28.38
CA SER A 499 -4.97 -2.23 -29.75
C SER A 499 -3.89 -2.93 -30.59
N LEU A 500 -4.24 -3.33 -31.80
CA LEU A 500 -3.37 -3.92 -32.80
C LEU A 500 -3.09 -2.92 -33.93
N HIS A 501 -1.82 -2.60 -34.16
CA HIS A 501 -1.42 -1.68 -35.23
C HIS A 501 -0.57 -2.39 -36.28
N CYS A 502 -0.84 -2.12 -37.56
CA CYS A 502 -0.03 -2.58 -38.68
C CYS A 502 1.38 -1.93 -38.65
N ALA A 503 2.30 -2.46 -39.45
CA ALA A 503 3.68 -1.96 -39.52
C ALA A 503 3.76 -0.45 -39.76
N GLU A 504 2.96 0.08 -40.68
CA GLU A 504 2.95 1.51 -41.03
C GLU A 504 2.43 2.37 -39.87
N CYS A 505 1.27 2.03 -39.30
CA CYS A 505 0.68 2.75 -38.17
C CYS A 505 1.56 2.70 -36.92
N ALA A 506 2.28 1.60 -36.72
CA ALA A 506 3.17 1.43 -35.57
C ALA A 506 4.60 1.95 -35.81
N GLY A 507 4.92 2.45 -37.01
CA GLY A 507 6.27 2.85 -37.38
C GLY A 507 7.29 1.71 -37.24
N ILE A 508 6.89 0.48 -37.59
CA ILE A 508 7.77 -0.68 -37.60
C ILE A 508 8.62 -0.57 -38.86
N THR A 509 9.80 0.03 -38.71
CA THR A 509 10.89 -0.11 -39.68
C THR A 509 11.50 -1.48 -39.47
N ASP A 510 11.46 -2.35 -40.47
CA ASP A 510 11.95 -3.74 -40.38
C ASP A 510 13.30 -3.85 -39.63
N ALA A 511 13.42 -4.90 -38.81
CA ALA A 511 14.69 -5.42 -38.31
C ALA A 511 15.20 -6.51 -39.26
#